data_AF-A0A3M1W983-F1
#
_entry.id   AF-A0A3M1W983-F1
#
_cell.length_a   1.000
_cell.length_b   1.000
_cell.length_c   1.000
_cell.angle_alpha   90.00
_cell.angle_beta   90.00
_cell.angle_gamma   90.00
#
_symmetry.space_group_name_H-M   'P 1'
#
loop_
_entity.id
_entity.type
_entity.pdbx_description
1 polymer ?
#
loop_
_entity_poly.entity_id
_entity_poly.type
_entity_poly.pdbx_seq_one_letter_code
_entity_poly.pdbx_strand_id
1 'polypeptide(L)'
;MSEIHPTPRMRQRLLSGRTDLQAALQRWRVPLSSLFGAIVVILARPTPRSLLIGGLISLLGLGMRAWAAGYIRKDEQLTTWGPYAYLRHPLYVGSFLLGLGVTVASGDVILVVSFVILFILLFSSAMVREASHLRELFPEEYPRYERAVPAFFPRLTPYRAGKGRPYSFQLYRSHREYRVGFGLAVIIAILLVKAVMGRAASLADVTGEQSVRRLPQLIDPLPFEEGETLVYEARYSKLLITGKIGRITLTFGRSTERPLVGDYWFRGMAVAEGFWPSLLGLDLKYEFESFVNPSDFDVHRTRKQMRERRRRKFELAVFEDSSVLLIKRDLTKVGARPEVKMYPSPSWVQDVVSGIYYLRALPLRAGQTFEIPVSDSGETFHVTVKVVGRESLKTRLGTFDAWRLEPLIFGEGRLIHQNGRMDIWLADDDHRWPLRARVQGKFGTATIDLVAAHEPAN
;
A
#
# COMPACT_ATOMS: atom_id res chain seq x y z
N MET A 1 48.73 -14.41 -21.06
CA MET A 1 47.85 -13.89 -19.98
C MET A 1 48.44 -14.33 -18.66
N SER A 2 49.16 -13.45 -17.94
CA SER A 2 49.76 -13.81 -16.65
C SER A 2 48.70 -13.75 -15.56
N GLU A 3 48.47 -14.85 -14.85
CA GLU A 3 47.62 -14.89 -13.66
C GLU A 3 48.21 -13.97 -12.57
N ILE A 4 47.47 -12.92 -12.23
CA ILE A 4 47.83 -12.01 -11.14
C ILE A 4 47.54 -12.74 -9.82
N HIS A 5 48.57 -13.35 -9.23
CA HIS A 5 48.47 -13.88 -7.87
C HIS A 5 48.54 -12.74 -6.85
N PRO A 6 47.54 -12.62 -5.93
CA PRO A 6 47.53 -11.56 -4.93
C PRO A 6 48.70 -11.71 -3.95
N THR A 7 49.40 -10.60 -3.69
CA THR A 7 50.57 -10.55 -2.79
C THR A 7 50.20 -10.96 -1.35
N PRO A 8 51.16 -11.46 -0.55
CA PRO A 8 50.91 -11.91 0.84
C PRO A 8 50.22 -10.86 1.72
N ARG A 9 50.56 -9.57 1.55
CA ARG A 9 49.91 -8.43 2.24
C ARG A 9 48.46 -8.19 1.80
N MET A 10 48.13 -8.40 0.52
CA MET A 10 46.74 -8.34 0.03
C MET A 10 45.91 -9.52 0.56
N ARG A 11 46.48 -10.74 0.61
CA ARG A 11 45.83 -11.89 1.25
C ARG A 11 45.55 -11.63 2.73
N GLN A 12 46.51 -11.09 3.48
CA GLN A 12 46.33 -10.78 4.90
C GLN A 12 45.21 -9.74 5.14
N ARG A 13 45.14 -8.67 4.35
CA ARG A 13 44.06 -7.66 4.43
C ARG A 13 42.68 -8.19 4.05
N LEU A 14 42.59 -9.08 3.05
CA LEU A 14 41.33 -9.71 2.66
C LEU A 14 40.84 -10.71 3.72
N LEU A 15 41.77 -11.40 4.39
CA LEU A 15 41.47 -12.33 5.49
C LEU A 15 41.07 -11.57 6.77
N SER A 16 41.72 -10.44 7.09
CA SER A 16 41.34 -9.59 8.23
C SER A 16 39.97 -8.93 8.03
N GLY A 17 39.70 -8.37 6.84
CA GLY A 17 38.40 -7.75 6.55
C GLY A 17 37.22 -8.76 6.56
N ARG A 18 37.46 -10.02 6.16
CA ARG A 18 36.46 -11.09 6.26
C ARG A 18 36.19 -11.51 7.71
N THR A 19 37.21 -11.54 8.56
CA THR A 19 37.07 -11.92 9.98
C THR A 19 36.37 -10.82 10.78
N ASP A 20 36.67 -9.54 10.51
CA ASP A 20 35.98 -8.39 11.10
C ASP A 20 34.49 -8.33 10.72
N LEU A 21 34.16 -8.57 9.44
CA LEU A 21 32.79 -8.61 8.96
C LEU A 21 31.99 -9.76 9.60
N GLN A 22 32.60 -10.95 9.74
CA GLN A 22 31.96 -12.10 10.39
C GLN A 22 31.70 -11.85 11.88
N ALA A 23 32.64 -11.22 12.58
CA ALA A 23 32.46 -10.84 13.98
C ALA A 23 31.35 -9.80 14.15
N ALA A 24 31.30 -8.80 13.26
CA ALA A 24 30.24 -7.79 13.25
C ALA A 24 28.86 -8.39 12.98
N LEU A 25 28.73 -9.25 11.95
CA LEU A 25 27.48 -9.93 11.61
C LEU A 25 26.92 -10.74 12.78
N GLN A 26 27.78 -11.36 13.59
CA GLN A 26 27.34 -12.15 14.75
C GLN A 26 26.87 -11.29 15.91
N ARG A 27 27.59 -10.21 16.22
CA ARG A 27 27.20 -9.26 17.26
C ARG A 27 25.84 -8.65 16.95
N TRP A 28 25.61 -8.31 15.68
CA TRP A 28 24.38 -7.67 15.23
C TRP A 28 23.28 -8.63 14.78
N ARG A 29 23.56 -9.93 14.65
CA ARG A 29 22.58 -10.93 14.19
C ARG A 29 21.27 -10.89 14.97
N VAL A 30 21.34 -10.93 16.30
CA VAL A 30 20.15 -10.98 17.16
C VAL A 30 19.40 -9.64 17.16
N PRO A 31 20.05 -8.47 17.35
CA PRO A 31 19.38 -7.18 17.21
C PRO A 31 18.74 -6.96 15.84
N LEU A 32 19.45 -7.28 14.75
CA LEU A 32 18.97 -7.06 13.39
C LEU A 32 17.79 -7.98 13.03
N SER A 33 17.83 -9.24 13.48
CA SER A 33 16.70 -10.16 13.32
C SER A 33 15.48 -9.71 14.13
N SER A 34 15.69 -9.15 15.32
CA SER A 34 14.60 -8.65 16.19
C SER A 34 13.98 -7.38 15.62
N LEU A 35 14.80 -6.45 15.14
CA LEU A 35 14.36 -5.24 14.44
C LEU A 35 13.56 -5.60 13.19
N PHE A 36 14.06 -6.54 12.39
CA PHE A 36 13.34 -7.03 11.23
C PHE A 36 12.00 -7.66 11.61
N GLY A 37 11.95 -8.46 12.69
CA GLY A 37 10.70 -8.99 13.22
C GLY A 37 9.68 -7.91 13.59
N ALA A 38 10.12 -6.82 14.23
CA ALA A 38 9.25 -5.67 14.53
C ALA A 38 8.73 -5.01 13.25
N ILE A 39 9.60 -4.79 12.26
CA ILE A 39 9.23 -4.25 10.94
C ILE A 39 8.16 -5.13 10.28
N VAL A 40 8.32 -6.46 10.31
CA VAL A 40 7.35 -7.39 9.75
C VAL A 40 5.98 -7.22 10.42
N VAL A 41 5.92 -7.15 11.75
CA VAL A 41 4.66 -6.97 12.47
C VAL A 41 4.01 -5.62 12.15
N ILE A 42 4.80 -4.54 12.08
CA ILE A 42 4.31 -3.18 11.80
C ILE A 42 3.74 -3.10 10.38
N LEU A 43 4.49 -3.57 9.38
CA LEU A 43 4.14 -3.45 7.96
C LEU A 43 3.20 -4.55 7.45
N ALA A 44 2.96 -5.61 8.24
CA ALA A 44 2.11 -6.73 7.82
C ALA A 44 0.70 -6.28 7.40
N ARG A 45 0.24 -6.84 6.27
CA ARG A 45 -1.11 -6.74 5.71
C ARG A 45 -1.69 -8.17 5.55
N PRO A 46 -1.95 -8.88 6.66
CA PRO A 46 -2.29 -10.30 6.63
C PRO A 46 -3.68 -10.56 6.03
N THR A 47 -3.80 -11.63 5.25
CA THR A 47 -5.06 -12.17 4.72
C THR A 47 -5.30 -13.58 5.29
N PRO A 48 -6.52 -14.14 5.27
CA PRO A 48 -6.74 -15.51 5.76
C PRO A 48 -5.92 -16.54 5.00
N ARG A 49 -5.76 -16.35 3.68
CA ARG A 49 -4.94 -17.24 2.85
C ARG A 49 -3.47 -17.15 3.24
N SER A 50 -2.93 -15.94 3.43
CA SER A 50 -1.53 -15.76 3.83
C SER A 50 -1.28 -16.31 5.23
N LEU A 51 -2.19 -16.08 6.18
CA LEU A 51 -2.14 -16.62 7.54
C LEU A 51 -2.17 -18.15 7.55
N LEU A 52 -3.04 -18.77 6.76
CA LEU A 52 -3.13 -20.23 6.68
C LEU A 52 -1.83 -20.82 6.12
N ILE A 53 -1.37 -20.32 4.95
CA ILE A 53 -0.16 -20.82 4.30
C ILE A 53 1.07 -20.57 5.18
N GLY A 54 1.24 -19.34 5.66
CA GLY A 54 2.36 -18.96 6.52
C GLY A 54 2.35 -19.67 7.88
N GLY A 55 1.16 -19.90 8.44
CA GLY A 55 0.97 -20.69 9.65
C GLY A 55 1.40 -22.14 9.47
N LEU A 56 0.99 -22.80 8.38
CA LEU A 56 1.40 -24.17 8.07
C LEU A 56 2.92 -24.29 7.88
N ILE A 57 3.55 -23.34 7.17
CA ILE A 57 5.01 -23.29 7.01
C ILE A 57 5.70 -23.08 8.37
N SER A 58 5.17 -22.20 9.23
CA SER A 58 5.72 -21.93 10.56
C SER A 58 5.62 -23.16 11.48
N LEU A 59 4.50 -23.90 11.41
CA LEU A 59 4.30 -25.14 12.16
C LEU A 59 5.27 -26.23 11.72
N LEU A 60 5.53 -26.35 10.41
CA LEU A 60 6.56 -27.26 9.89
C LEU A 60 7.95 -26.88 10.44
N GLY A 61 8.27 -25.58 10.46
CA GLY A 61 9.51 -25.08 11.05
C GLY A 61 9.64 -25.39 12.54
N LEU A 62 8.57 -25.17 13.31
CA LEU A 62 8.52 -25.48 14.73
C LEU A 62 8.68 -26.98 15.00
N GLY A 63 8.03 -27.83 14.21
CA GLY A 63 8.18 -29.27 14.26
C GLY A 63 9.62 -29.72 13.99
N MET A 64 10.27 -29.16 12.97
CA MET A 64 11.67 -29.43 12.66
C MET A 64 12.61 -29.04 13.80
N ARG A 65 12.37 -27.89 14.44
CA ARG A 65 13.12 -27.47 15.63
C ARG A 65 12.91 -28.41 16.82
N ALA A 66 11.66 -28.75 17.10
CA ALA A 66 11.31 -29.66 18.20
C ALA A 66 11.93 -31.04 18.02
N TRP A 67 11.94 -31.54 16.78
CA TRP A 67 12.59 -32.79 16.40
C TRP A 67 14.09 -32.72 16.64
N ALA A 68 14.77 -31.69 16.15
CA ALA A 68 16.21 -31.51 16.32
C ALA A 68 16.64 -31.34 17.78
N ALA A 69 15.92 -30.52 18.54
CA ALA A 69 16.26 -30.21 19.92
C ALA A 69 16.18 -31.43 20.85
N GLY A 70 15.34 -32.41 20.56
CA GLY A 70 15.28 -33.64 21.34
C GLY A 70 16.42 -34.62 21.09
N TYR A 71 17.28 -34.37 20.09
CA TYR A 71 18.45 -35.20 19.78
C TYR A 71 19.78 -34.51 20.10
N ILE A 72 19.84 -33.18 20.01
CA ILE A 72 21.11 -32.44 20.14
C ILE A 72 21.65 -32.43 21.58
N ARG A 73 22.90 -32.89 21.72
CA ARG A 73 23.71 -32.76 22.94
C ARG A 73 24.94 -31.95 22.59
N LYS A 74 24.87 -30.65 22.87
CA LYS A 74 25.84 -29.69 22.39
C LYS A 74 27.20 -29.94 23.06
N ASP A 75 28.26 -29.97 22.26
CA ASP A 75 29.67 -30.12 22.66
C ASP A 75 30.02 -31.43 23.42
N GLU A 76 29.05 -32.26 23.79
CA GLU A 76 29.27 -33.57 24.44
C GLU A 76 29.62 -34.67 23.42
N GLN A 77 28.92 -34.70 22.28
CA GLN A 77 29.06 -35.75 21.28
C GLN A 77 28.57 -35.29 19.90
N LEU A 78 29.15 -35.84 18.84
CA LEU A 78 28.69 -35.57 17.49
C LEU A 78 27.34 -36.26 17.21
N THR A 79 26.26 -35.46 17.15
CA THR A 79 24.91 -35.97 16.90
C THR A 79 24.69 -36.19 15.41
N THR A 80 24.50 -37.44 14.98
CA THR A 80 24.34 -37.82 13.55
C THR A 80 23.05 -38.59 13.25
N TRP A 81 22.12 -38.66 14.21
CA TRP A 81 20.84 -39.36 14.12
C TRP A 81 19.64 -38.42 14.28
N GLY A 82 18.43 -38.92 14.04
CA GLY A 82 17.23 -38.09 13.94
C GLY A 82 17.33 -37.17 12.72
N PRO A 83 16.97 -35.88 12.81
CA PRO A 83 17.06 -34.97 11.67
C PRO A 83 18.52 -34.71 11.24
N TYR A 84 19.48 -34.88 12.15
CA TYR A 84 20.91 -34.74 11.85
C TYR A 84 21.44 -35.84 10.90
N ALA A 85 20.72 -36.95 10.72
CA ALA A 85 21.07 -37.95 9.72
C ALA A 85 20.82 -37.48 8.27
N TYR A 86 19.97 -36.45 8.10
CA TYR A 86 19.52 -35.97 6.79
C TYR A 86 20.13 -34.62 6.41
N LEU A 87 20.45 -33.77 7.39
CA LEU A 87 21.14 -32.50 7.17
C LEU A 87 21.85 -32.06 8.46
N ARG A 88 22.91 -31.27 8.34
CA ARG A 88 23.76 -30.90 9.49
C ARG A 88 23.18 -29.81 10.38
N HIS A 89 22.32 -28.95 9.83
CA HIS A 89 21.82 -27.75 10.51
C HIS A 89 20.29 -27.71 10.68
N PRO A 90 19.66 -28.73 11.30
CA PRO A 90 18.20 -28.82 11.34
C PRO A 90 17.51 -27.76 12.19
N LEU A 91 18.18 -27.24 13.23
CA LEU A 91 17.69 -26.09 13.97
C LEU A 91 17.62 -24.82 13.11
N TYR A 92 18.59 -24.62 12.21
CA TYR A 92 18.61 -23.48 11.30
C TYR A 92 17.57 -23.60 10.19
N VAL A 93 17.38 -24.81 9.66
CA VAL A 93 16.28 -25.09 8.71
C VAL A 93 14.92 -24.83 9.37
N GLY A 94 14.73 -25.28 10.61
CA GLY A 94 13.53 -24.99 11.38
C GLY A 94 13.34 -23.48 11.62
N SER A 95 14.40 -22.73 11.94
CA SER A 95 14.34 -21.26 12.05
C SER A 95 14.02 -20.56 10.73
N PHE A 96 14.57 -21.05 9.61
CA PHE A 96 14.29 -20.53 8.29
C PHE A 96 12.81 -20.68 7.96
N LEU A 97 12.27 -21.89 8.12
CA LEU A 97 10.85 -22.17 7.88
C LEU A 97 9.96 -21.36 8.80
N LEU A 98 10.33 -21.18 10.08
CA LEU A 98 9.58 -20.35 11.01
C LEU A 98 9.54 -18.87 10.56
N GLY A 99 10.68 -18.28 10.21
CA GLY A 99 10.72 -16.90 9.72
C GLY A 99 10.06 -16.71 8.35
N LEU A 100 10.20 -17.70 7.46
CA LEU A 100 9.54 -17.71 6.15
C LEU A 100 8.02 -17.79 6.33
N GLY A 101 7.54 -18.64 7.22
CA GLY A 101 6.13 -18.76 7.53
C GLY A 101 5.54 -17.48 8.12
N VAL A 102 6.25 -16.82 9.05
CA VAL A 102 5.83 -15.52 9.60
C VAL A 102 5.79 -14.42 8.53
N THR A 103 6.80 -14.34 7.66
CA THR A 103 6.84 -13.34 6.58
C THR A 103 5.82 -13.61 5.48
N VAL A 104 5.53 -14.87 5.15
CA VAL A 104 4.40 -15.23 4.28
C VAL A 104 3.08 -14.87 4.95
N ALA A 105 2.92 -15.17 6.24
CA ALA A 105 1.72 -14.82 7.01
C ALA A 105 1.45 -13.31 7.02
N SER A 106 2.51 -12.49 6.98
CA SER A 106 2.41 -11.02 6.91
C SER A 106 1.69 -10.50 5.66
N GLY A 107 1.59 -11.28 4.58
CA GLY A 107 0.90 -10.91 3.35
C GLY A 107 1.68 -10.00 2.40
N ASP A 108 2.97 -9.75 2.66
CA ASP A 108 3.82 -8.86 1.86
C ASP A 108 5.02 -9.60 1.24
N VAL A 109 5.12 -9.58 -0.09
CA VAL A 109 6.17 -10.28 -0.85
C VAL A 109 7.55 -9.66 -0.64
N ILE A 110 7.64 -8.33 -0.42
CA ILE A 110 8.91 -7.64 -0.18
C ILE A 110 9.50 -8.09 1.15
N LEU A 111 8.66 -8.29 2.17
CA LEU A 111 9.10 -8.83 3.46
C LEU A 111 9.63 -10.25 3.34
N VAL A 112 9.00 -11.10 2.51
CA VAL A 112 9.49 -12.47 2.24
C VAL A 112 10.86 -12.45 1.57
N VAL A 113 11.04 -11.67 0.49
CA VAL A 113 12.32 -11.58 -0.23
C VAL A 113 13.41 -11.01 0.69
N SER A 114 13.08 -9.95 1.44
CA SER A 114 14.00 -9.33 2.39
C SER A 114 14.43 -10.30 3.49
N PHE A 115 13.50 -11.12 3.99
CA PHE A 115 13.80 -12.17 4.97
C PHE A 115 14.79 -13.21 4.41
N VAL A 116 14.56 -13.71 3.19
CA VAL A 116 15.45 -14.72 2.59
C VAL A 116 16.87 -14.18 2.44
N ILE A 117 17.02 -12.94 1.95
CA ILE A 117 18.32 -12.28 1.82
C ILE A 117 18.99 -12.13 3.19
N LEU A 118 18.26 -11.59 4.18
CA LEU A 118 18.78 -11.40 5.53
C LEU A 118 19.18 -12.72 6.19
N PHE A 119 18.38 -13.77 6.00
CA PHE A 119 18.68 -15.10 6.52
C PHE A 119 19.98 -15.65 5.94
N ILE A 120 20.16 -15.57 4.62
CA ILE A 120 21.39 -16.03 3.96
C ILE A 120 22.60 -15.27 4.51
N LEU A 121 22.52 -13.93 4.62
CA LEU A 121 23.63 -13.10 5.10
C LEU A 121 24.01 -13.41 6.56
N LEU A 122 23.01 -13.56 7.44
CA LEU A 122 23.25 -13.71 8.87
C LEU A 122 23.56 -15.15 9.30
N PHE A 123 22.96 -16.14 8.66
CA PHE A 123 23.02 -17.52 9.12
C PHE A 123 24.03 -18.38 8.36
N SER A 124 24.41 -18.03 7.13
CA SER A 124 25.50 -18.73 6.42
C SER A 124 26.82 -18.66 7.19
N SER A 125 27.18 -17.46 7.67
CA SER A 125 28.40 -17.24 8.48
C SER A 125 28.35 -18.00 9.80
N ALA A 126 27.17 -18.07 10.43
CA ALA A 126 26.99 -18.81 11.68
C ALA A 126 27.17 -20.32 11.48
N MET A 127 26.59 -20.90 10.42
CA MET A 127 26.72 -22.32 10.10
C MET A 127 28.17 -22.71 9.78
N VAL A 128 28.89 -21.87 9.04
CA VAL A 128 30.32 -22.11 8.74
C VAL A 128 31.15 -22.14 10.02
N ARG A 129 30.93 -21.20 10.95
CA ARG A 129 31.67 -21.21 12.21
C ARG A 129 31.31 -22.39 13.10
N GLU A 130 30.04 -22.77 13.16
CA GLU A 130 29.60 -23.97 13.88
C GLU A 130 30.26 -25.22 13.31
N ALA A 131 30.39 -25.32 11.99
CA ALA A 131 31.12 -26.39 11.33
C ALA A 131 32.62 -26.37 11.68
N SER A 132 33.27 -25.20 11.74
CA SER A 132 34.66 -25.09 12.18
C SER A 132 34.85 -25.54 13.62
N HIS A 133 33.99 -25.10 14.54
CA HIS A 133 34.02 -25.49 15.96
C HIS A 133 33.82 -27.00 16.14
N LEU A 134 32.87 -27.60 15.41
CA LEU A 134 32.68 -29.05 15.45
C LEU A 134 33.85 -29.84 14.84
N ARG A 135 34.55 -29.26 13.87
CA ARG A 135 35.77 -29.83 13.29
C ARG A 135 36.92 -29.84 14.29
N GLU A 136 36.99 -28.84 15.16
CA GLU A 136 37.97 -28.77 16.25
C GLU A 136 37.63 -29.75 17.37
N LEU A 137 36.35 -29.87 17.76
CA LEU A 137 35.92 -30.80 18.81
C LEU A 137 35.97 -32.27 18.40
N PHE A 138 35.67 -32.58 17.12
CA PHE A 138 35.56 -33.95 16.62
C PHE A 138 36.37 -34.12 15.32
N PRO A 139 37.71 -34.02 15.36
CA PRO A 139 38.56 -33.96 14.17
C PRO A 139 38.51 -35.22 13.30
N GLU A 140 38.26 -36.40 13.88
CA GLU A 140 38.20 -37.67 13.14
C GLU A 140 36.78 -38.00 12.61
N GLU A 141 35.74 -37.61 13.36
CA GLU A 141 34.35 -37.98 13.07
C GLU A 141 33.64 -36.94 12.18
N TYR A 142 33.83 -35.65 12.47
CA TYR A 142 33.10 -34.58 11.79
C TYR A 142 33.41 -34.47 10.29
N PRO A 143 34.68 -34.58 9.82
CA PRO A 143 34.96 -34.54 8.39
C PRO A 143 34.37 -35.70 7.59
N ARG A 144 34.11 -36.86 8.22
CA ARG A 144 33.40 -37.98 7.58
C ARG A 144 31.91 -37.68 7.47
N TYR A 145 31.33 -37.16 8.54
CA TYR A 145 29.93 -36.74 8.59
C TYR A 145 29.64 -35.59 7.61
N GLU A 146 30.49 -34.56 7.56
CA GLU A 146 30.36 -33.41 6.66
C GLU A 146 30.38 -33.79 5.18
N ARG A 147 31.21 -34.76 4.79
CA ARG A 147 31.25 -35.27 3.41
C ARG A 147 29.98 -36.03 3.03
N ALA A 148 29.35 -36.70 4.00
CA ALA A 148 28.20 -37.57 3.76
C ALA A 148 26.84 -36.88 3.94
N VAL A 149 26.79 -35.76 4.68
CA VAL A 149 25.55 -35.10 5.07
C VAL A 149 25.58 -33.62 4.67
N PRO A 150 24.64 -33.16 3.83
CA PRO A 150 24.57 -31.77 3.38
C PRO A 150 24.26 -30.81 4.54
N ALA A 151 24.63 -29.54 4.37
CA ALA A 151 24.46 -28.53 5.41
C ALA A 151 22.99 -28.19 5.68
N PHE A 152 22.22 -27.89 4.63
CA PHE A 152 20.88 -27.27 4.75
C PHE A 152 19.76 -28.01 4.02
N PHE A 153 19.99 -28.55 2.83
CA PHE A 153 18.98 -29.32 2.10
C PHE A 153 19.05 -30.81 2.47
N PRO A 154 17.95 -31.45 2.89
CA PRO A 154 17.97 -32.84 3.32
C PRO A 154 18.37 -33.81 2.21
N ARG A 155 19.18 -34.82 2.54
CA ARG A 155 19.28 -36.03 1.73
C ARG A 155 18.02 -36.89 1.88
N LEU A 156 17.73 -37.77 0.93
CA LEU A 156 16.51 -38.62 0.96
C LEU A 156 16.65 -39.83 1.89
N THR A 157 17.86 -40.34 2.09
CA THR A 157 18.16 -41.51 2.93
C THR A 157 18.96 -41.09 4.16
N PRO A 158 18.75 -41.67 5.35
CA PRO A 158 19.50 -41.28 6.55
C PRO A 158 20.95 -41.73 6.49
N TYR A 159 21.87 -40.90 6.97
CA TYR A 159 23.23 -41.30 7.29
C TYR A 159 23.25 -42.28 8.46
N ARG A 160 24.00 -43.38 8.32
CA ARG A 160 24.09 -44.45 9.33
C ARG A 160 25.48 -44.43 9.95
N ALA A 161 25.59 -43.84 11.13
CA ALA A 161 26.78 -43.93 11.97
C ALA A 161 26.38 -44.30 13.41
N GLY A 162 26.85 -45.46 13.87
CA GLY A 162 26.71 -45.94 15.25
C GLY A 162 25.28 -46.28 15.71
N LYS A 163 25.16 -46.64 16.99
CA LYS A 163 23.87 -46.84 17.66
C LYS A 163 23.29 -45.48 18.05
N GLY A 164 22.24 -45.04 17.35
CA GLY A 164 21.51 -43.82 17.68
C GLY A 164 20.84 -43.88 19.05
N ARG A 165 20.56 -42.72 19.65
CA ARG A 165 19.75 -42.61 20.87
C ARG A 165 18.31 -42.26 20.51
N PRO A 166 17.31 -42.62 21.34
CA PRO A 166 15.93 -42.19 21.15
C PRO A 166 15.77 -40.68 21.39
N TYR A 167 14.64 -40.13 20.92
CA TYR A 167 14.25 -38.74 21.18
C TYR A 167 14.12 -38.47 22.68
N SER A 168 14.62 -37.33 23.15
CA SER A 168 14.48 -36.90 24.55
C SER A 168 13.64 -35.63 24.67
N PHE A 169 12.46 -35.77 25.26
CA PHE A 169 11.62 -34.61 25.62
C PHE A 169 12.29 -33.73 26.70
N GLN A 170 13.10 -34.34 27.58
CA GLN A 170 13.85 -33.60 28.58
C GLN A 170 14.89 -32.66 27.93
N LEU A 171 15.54 -33.10 26.85
CA LEU A 171 16.44 -32.25 26.05
C LEU A 171 15.67 -31.09 25.40
N TYR A 172 14.52 -31.37 24.77
CA TYR A 172 13.67 -30.33 24.20
C TYR A 172 13.31 -29.25 25.24
N ARG A 173 12.92 -29.66 26.46
CA ARG A 173 12.57 -28.75 27.54
C ARG A 173 13.77 -27.99 28.10
N SER A 174 14.94 -28.63 28.25
CA SER A 174 16.16 -27.98 28.74
C SER A 174 16.68 -26.91 27.78
N HIS A 175 16.52 -27.13 26.47
CA HIS A 175 16.85 -26.15 25.43
C HIS A 175 15.84 -24.99 25.34
N ARG A 176 14.76 -25.03 26.13
CA ARG A 176 13.72 -23.99 26.20
C ARG A 176 13.05 -23.69 24.87
N GLU A 177 12.98 -24.66 23.96
CA GLU A 177 12.37 -24.50 22.64
C GLU A 177 10.87 -24.17 22.69
N TYR A 178 10.21 -24.49 23.81
CA TYR A 178 8.83 -24.07 24.06
C TYR A 178 8.66 -22.53 24.03
N ARG A 179 9.72 -21.75 24.30
CA ARG A 179 9.71 -20.28 24.18
C ARG A 179 9.58 -19.82 22.73
N VAL A 180 10.14 -20.58 21.78
CA VAL A 180 10.02 -20.29 20.34
C VAL A 180 8.58 -20.50 19.89
N GLY A 181 7.94 -21.57 20.35
CA GLY A 181 6.52 -21.82 20.12
C GLY A 181 5.63 -20.72 20.70
N PHE A 182 5.92 -20.28 21.94
CA PHE A 182 5.20 -19.15 22.56
C PHE A 182 5.38 -17.85 21.77
N GLY A 183 6.60 -17.51 21.36
CA GLY A 183 6.87 -16.32 20.55
C GLY A 183 6.14 -16.35 19.21
N LEU A 184 6.10 -17.50 18.54
CA LEU A 184 5.31 -17.69 17.32
C LEU A 184 3.82 -17.50 17.58
N ALA A 185 3.28 -18.07 18.66
CA ALA A 185 1.87 -17.91 19.01
C ALA A 185 1.49 -16.45 19.24
N VAL A 186 2.35 -15.67 19.91
CA VAL A 186 2.16 -14.22 20.10
C VAL A 186 2.16 -13.49 18.75
N ILE A 187 3.12 -13.77 17.87
CA ILE A 187 3.19 -13.14 16.55
C ILE A 187 1.94 -13.48 15.72
N ILE A 188 1.53 -14.75 15.68
CA ILE A 188 0.33 -15.18 14.95
C ILE A 188 -0.92 -14.55 15.56
N ALA A 189 -1.02 -14.43 16.88
CA ALA A 189 -2.12 -13.72 17.53
C ALA A 189 -2.16 -12.24 17.12
N ILE A 190 -1.01 -11.55 17.09
CA ILE A 190 -0.94 -10.16 16.62
C ILE A 190 -1.36 -10.05 15.14
N LEU A 191 -0.88 -10.95 14.27
CA LEU A 191 -1.26 -10.95 12.86
C LEU A 191 -2.74 -11.29 12.65
N LEU A 192 -3.31 -12.19 13.47
CA LEU A 192 -4.74 -12.48 13.50
C LEU A 192 -5.54 -11.25 13.94
N VAL A 193 -5.11 -10.56 14.99
CA VAL A 193 -5.74 -9.30 15.43
C VAL A 193 -5.66 -8.26 14.32
N LYS A 194 -4.52 -8.10 13.63
CA LYS A 194 -4.40 -7.19 12.48
C LYS A 194 -5.30 -7.59 11.31
N ALA A 195 -5.44 -8.89 11.03
CA ALA A 195 -6.34 -9.38 9.98
C ALA A 195 -7.82 -9.16 10.35
N VAL A 196 -8.19 -9.38 11.61
CA VAL A 196 -9.53 -9.15 12.13
C VAL A 196 -9.82 -7.66 12.20
N MET A 197 -8.90 -6.81 12.66
CA MET A 197 -9.07 -5.35 12.69
C MET A 197 -9.09 -4.76 11.28
N GLY A 198 -8.26 -5.24 10.35
CA GLY A 198 -8.32 -4.82 8.96
C GLY A 198 -9.64 -5.23 8.30
N ARG A 199 -10.13 -6.43 8.61
CA ARG A 199 -11.46 -6.89 8.19
C ARG A 199 -12.58 -6.19 8.91
N ALA A 200 -12.46 -5.84 10.17
CA ALA A 200 -13.47 -5.15 10.96
C ALA A 200 -13.49 -3.66 10.64
N ALA A 201 -12.38 -3.07 10.20
CA ALA A 201 -12.35 -1.74 9.60
C ALA A 201 -13.00 -1.77 8.21
N SER A 202 -12.64 -2.74 7.36
CA SER A 202 -13.30 -2.95 6.06
C SER A 202 -14.77 -3.36 6.19
N LEU A 203 -15.14 -4.14 7.20
CA LEU A 203 -16.50 -4.52 7.51
C LEU A 203 -17.21 -3.43 8.30
N ALA A 204 -16.56 -2.57 9.07
CA ALA A 204 -17.21 -1.39 9.65
C ALA A 204 -17.41 -0.30 8.59
N ASP A 205 -16.56 -0.23 7.58
CA ASP A 205 -16.83 0.51 6.33
C ASP A 205 -18.06 -0.08 5.62
N VAL A 206 -18.17 -1.41 5.52
CA VAL A 206 -19.25 -2.10 4.77
C VAL A 206 -20.54 -2.34 5.58
N THR A 207 -20.48 -2.47 6.92
CA THR A 207 -21.61 -2.73 7.83
C THR A 207 -21.99 -1.51 8.67
N GLY A 208 -21.12 -0.50 8.75
CA GLY A 208 -21.51 0.85 9.16
C GLY A 208 -22.41 1.55 8.13
N GLU A 209 -22.62 0.95 6.95
CA GLU A 209 -23.52 1.41 5.89
C GLU A 209 -24.92 0.76 5.90
N GLN A 210 -25.30 0.03 6.96
CA GLN A 210 -26.69 -0.46 7.11
C GLN A 210 -27.46 0.10 8.31
N SER A 211 -26.96 1.15 8.98
CA SER A 211 -27.90 2.13 9.52
C SER A 211 -28.41 2.93 8.34
N VAL A 212 -29.73 3.09 8.17
CA VAL A 212 -30.34 4.04 7.22
C VAL A 212 -29.58 5.37 7.33
N ARG A 213 -28.57 5.57 6.48
CA ARG A 213 -27.76 6.77 6.45
C ARG A 213 -28.72 7.76 5.83
N ARG A 214 -29.34 8.61 6.65
CA ARG A 214 -29.99 9.80 6.11
C ARG A 214 -28.86 10.56 5.44
N LEU A 215 -28.74 10.44 4.12
CA LEU A 215 -27.94 11.33 3.32
C LEU A 215 -28.26 12.75 3.83
N PRO A 216 -27.25 13.59 4.10
CA PRO A 216 -27.49 14.95 4.51
C PRO A 216 -28.56 15.55 3.60
N GLN A 217 -29.60 16.13 4.19
CA GLN A 217 -30.63 16.78 3.39
C GLN A 217 -29.95 17.86 2.56
N LEU A 218 -29.98 17.70 1.25
CA LEU A 218 -29.41 18.65 0.32
C LEU A 218 -30.21 19.96 0.39
N ILE A 219 -29.53 21.06 0.10
CA ILE A 219 -30.18 22.36 -0.08
C ILE A 219 -31.12 22.24 -1.28
N ASP A 220 -32.36 22.70 -1.11
CA ASP A 220 -33.41 22.72 -2.13
C ASP A 220 -33.97 24.15 -2.22
N PRO A 221 -33.92 24.82 -3.39
CA PRO A 221 -33.34 24.34 -4.66
C PRO A 221 -31.82 24.16 -4.59
N LEU A 222 -31.28 23.31 -5.46
CA LEU A 222 -29.83 23.13 -5.60
C LEU A 222 -29.18 24.46 -6.03
N PRO A 223 -27.95 24.75 -5.59
CA PRO A 223 -27.27 26.03 -5.87
C PRO A 223 -26.61 26.06 -7.27
N PHE A 224 -27.12 25.28 -8.21
CA PHE A 224 -26.64 25.21 -9.59
C PHE A 224 -27.76 24.73 -10.51
N GLU A 225 -27.75 25.22 -11.75
CA GLU A 225 -28.81 25.01 -12.72
C GLU A 225 -28.25 24.47 -14.05
N GLU A 226 -29.09 23.75 -14.80
CA GLU A 226 -28.69 23.16 -16.08
C GLU A 226 -28.18 24.25 -17.04
N GLY A 227 -26.99 24.03 -17.60
CA GLY A 227 -26.30 25.00 -18.45
C GLY A 227 -25.22 25.81 -17.73
N GLU A 228 -25.15 25.76 -16.39
CA GLU A 228 -24.10 26.44 -15.62
C GLU A 228 -22.70 26.02 -16.10
N THR A 229 -21.84 27.01 -16.34
CA THR A 229 -20.44 26.80 -16.72
C THR A 229 -19.51 27.68 -15.89
N LEU A 230 -18.67 27.03 -15.08
CA LEU A 230 -17.66 27.67 -14.24
C LEU A 230 -16.26 27.49 -14.85
N VAL A 231 -15.55 28.60 -15.06
CA VAL A 231 -14.23 28.64 -15.68
C VAL A 231 -13.19 29.06 -14.65
N TYR A 232 -12.12 28.29 -14.57
CA TYR A 232 -11.05 28.43 -13.60
C TYR A 232 -9.70 28.60 -14.28
N GLU A 233 -8.83 29.37 -13.64
CA GLU A 233 -7.43 29.47 -14.00
C GLU A 233 -6.57 28.79 -12.94
N ALA A 234 -5.78 27.79 -13.38
CA ALA A 234 -4.79 27.15 -12.53
C ALA A 234 -3.44 27.87 -12.64
N ARG A 235 -2.88 28.25 -11.50
CA ARG A 235 -1.55 28.86 -11.35
C ARG A 235 -0.68 28.04 -10.43
N TYR A 236 0.58 27.87 -10.81
CA TYR A 236 1.60 27.22 -10.01
C TYR A 236 2.52 28.26 -9.38
N SER A 237 2.97 28.01 -8.15
CA SER A 237 4.00 28.79 -7.49
C SER A 237 4.97 27.90 -6.69
N LYS A 238 6.27 28.17 -6.85
CA LYS A 238 7.37 27.62 -6.05
C LYS A 238 8.59 28.53 -6.11
N LEU A 239 9.07 28.98 -4.95
CA LEU A 239 10.19 29.94 -4.85
C LEU A 239 9.93 31.15 -5.79
N LEU A 240 10.82 31.39 -6.76
CA LEU A 240 10.73 32.49 -7.73
C LEU A 240 9.89 32.15 -8.97
N ILE A 241 9.44 30.90 -9.14
CA ILE A 241 8.67 30.46 -10.30
C ILE A 241 7.19 30.59 -9.97
N THR A 242 6.50 31.49 -10.66
CA THR A 242 5.04 31.63 -10.58
C THR A 242 4.43 31.83 -11.96
N GLY A 243 3.32 31.15 -12.24
CA GLY A 243 2.46 31.54 -13.35
C GLY A 243 1.39 30.53 -13.71
N LYS A 244 0.65 30.87 -14.76
CA LYS A 244 -0.48 30.09 -15.27
C LYS A 244 -0.01 28.76 -15.83
N ILE A 245 -0.70 27.69 -15.45
CA ILE A 245 -0.42 26.31 -15.87
C ILE A 245 -1.61 25.63 -16.56
N GLY A 246 -2.79 26.22 -16.51
CA GLY A 246 -3.94 25.65 -17.20
C GLY A 246 -5.26 26.36 -16.94
N ARG A 247 -6.29 25.78 -17.55
CA ARG A 247 -7.69 26.15 -17.40
C ARG A 247 -8.49 24.92 -17.04
N ILE A 248 -9.40 25.09 -16.10
CA ILE A 248 -10.39 24.07 -15.75
C ILE A 248 -11.77 24.64 -16.06
N THR A 249 -12.65 23.84 -16.63
CA THR A 249 -14.04 24.20 -16.90
C THR A 249 -14.93 23.13 -16.27
N LEU A 250 -15.84 23.55 -15.40
CA LEU A 250 -16.90 22.71 -14.86
C LEU A 250 -18.21 23.09 -15.55
N THR A 251 -18.97 22.10 -16.00
CA THR A 251 -20.28 22.30 -16.62
C THR A 251 -21.27 21.35 -15.98
N PHE A 252 -22.51 21.82 -15.81
CA PHE A 252 -23.63 21.02 -15.35
C PHE A 252 -24.75 20.98 -16.39
N GLY A 253 -25.37 19.82 -16.58
CA GLY A 253 -26.59 19.67 -17.36
C GLY A 253 -27.29 18.34 -17.10
N ARG A 254 -28.17 17.92 -18.02
CA ARG A 254 -28.85 16.62 -17.97
C ARG A 254 -28.34 15.66 -19.04
N SER A 255 -28.20 14.40 -18.66
CA SER A 255 -27.82 13.34 -19.57
C SER A 255 -28.98 12.98 -20.51
N THR A 256 -28.66 12.86 -21.80
CA THR A 256 -29.56 12.35 -22.85
C THR A 256 -29.16 10.93 -23.29
N GLU A 257 -28.15 10.34 -22.65
CA GLU A 257 -27.60 9.05 -23.01
C GLU A 257 -28.38 7.91 -22.34
N ARG A 258 -28.78 6.88 -23.10
CA ARG A 258 -29.43 5.68 -22.53
C ARG A 258 -28.40 4.74 -21.88
N PRO A 259 -28.72 4.10 -20.74
CA PRO A 259 -29.99 4.16 -20.00
C PRO A 259 -30.13 5.36 -19.03
N LEU A 260 -29.12 6.21 -18.92
CA LEU A 260 -29.00 7.31 -17.95
C LEU A 260 -29.71 8.60 -18.39
N VAL A 261 -30.87 8.50 -19.04
CA VAL A 261 -31.61 9.69 -19.50
C VAL A 261 -32.20 10.38 -18.27
N GLY A 262 -31.92 11.67 -18.12
CA GLY A 262 -32.39 12.47 -16.98
C GLY A 262 -31.41 12.51 -15.80
N ASP A 263 -30.38 11.68 -15.77
CA ASP A 263 -29.30 11.81 -14.77
C ASP A 263 -28.67 13.20 -14.84
N TYR A 264 -28.25 13.73 -13.70
CA TYR A 264 -27.35 14.87 -13.67
C TYR A 264 -26.05 14.51 -14.40
N TRP A 265 -25.62 15.39 -15.29
CA TRP A 265 -24.39 15.26 -16.04
C TRP A 265 -23.44 16.37 -15.63
N PHE A 266 -22.43 16.00 -14.85
CA PHE A 266 -21.35 16.90 -14.48
C PHE A 266 -20.14 16.64 -15.38
N ARG A 267 -19.58 17.70 -15.95
CA ARG A 267 -18.38 17.62 -16.79
C ARG A 267 -17.28 18.50 -16.23
N GLY A 268 -16.10 17.94 -16.07
CA GLY A 268 -14.87 18.65 -15.74
C GLY A 268 -13.86 18.52 -16.87
N MET A 269 -13.43 19.64 -17.46
CA MET A 269 -12.37 19.66 -18.48
C MET A 269 -11.17 20.43 -17.96
N ALA A 270 -9.99 19.83 -17.99
CA ALA A 270 -8.73 20.47 -17.61
C ALA A 270 -7.77 20.49 -18.81
N VAL A 271 -7.26 21.67 -19.17
CA VAL A 271 -6.33 21.87 -20.29
C VAL A 271 -5.10 22.61 -19.81
N ALA A 272 -3.92 22.08 -20.11
CA ALA A 272 -2.68 22.82 -19.92
C ALA A 272 -2.59 23.96 -20.94
N GLU A 273 -2.52 25.19 -20.45
CA GLU A 273 -2.39 26.40 -21.26
C GLU A 273 -1.53 27.45 -20.55
N GLY A 274 -0.85 28.29 -21.33
CA GLY A 274 0.05 29.33 -20.84
C GLY A 274 1.53 29.05 -21.09
N PHE A 275 2.38 30.01 -20.73
CA PHE A 275 3.82 29.96 -20.98
C PHE A 275 4.53 28.79 -20.28
N TRP A 276 4.24 28.57 -18.98
CA TRP A 276 4.95 27.57 -18.18
C TRP A 276 4.73 26.13 -18.66
N PRO A 277 3.50 25.68 -18.97
CA PRO A 277 3.29 24.36 -19.57
C PRO A 277 4.05 24.15 -20.87
N SER A 278 4.02 25.13 -21.78
CA SER A 278 4.76 25.05 -23.06
C SER A 278 6.26 24.93 -22.86
N LEU A 279 6.84 25.72 -21.94
CA LEU A 279 8.26 25.68 -21.59
C LEU A 279 8.67 24.31 -20.99
N LEU A 280 7.80 23.72 -20.16
CA LEU A 280 8.05 22.42 -19.50
C LEU A 280 7.61 21.22 -20.36
N GLY A 281 7.14 21.46 -21.59
CA GLY A 281 6.61 20.44 -22.49
C GLY A 281 5.38 19.70 -21.92
N LEU A 282 4.59 20.35 -21.07
CA LEU A 282 3.33 19.83 -20.56
C LEU A 282 2.22 20.10 -21.58
N ASP A 283 1.78 19.06 -22.28
CA ASP A 283 0.58 19.06 -23.11
C ASP A 283 -0.36 18.01 -22.53
N LEU A 284 -1.38 18.47 -21.80
CA LEU A 284 -2.43 17.60 -21.30
C LEU A 284 -3.80 18.21 -21.54
N LYS A 285 -4.75 17.35 -21.86
CA LYS A 285 -6.17 17.64 -21.89
C LYS A 285 -6.89 16.47 -21.25
N TYR A 286 -7.51 16.72 -20.11
CA TYR A 286 -8.32 15.75 -19.40
C TYR A 286 -9.79 16.17 -19.43
N GLU A 287 -10.64 15.19 -19.55
CA GLU A 287 -12.08 15.35 -19.54
C GLU A 287 -12.66 14.25 -18.65
N PHE A 288 -13.47 14.67 -17.69
CA PHE A 288 -14.14 13.84 -16.71
C PHE A 288 -15.63 14.11 -16.86
N GLU A 289 -16.42 13.06 -16.95
CA GLU A 289 -17.87 13.12 -16.99
C GLU A 289 -18.43 12.21 -15.91
N SER A 290 -19.45 12.70 -15.21
CA SER A 290 -20.12 12.00 -14.12
C SER A 290 -21.62 12.01 -14.37
N PHE A 291 -22.23 10.85 -14.31
CA PHE A 291 -23.66 10.64 -14.46
C PHE A 291 -24.23 10.26 -13.10
N VAL A 292 -25.06 11.14 -12.56
CA VAL A 292 -25.46 11.13 -11.16
C VAL A 292 -26.98 11.10 -11.05
N ASN A 293 -27.48 10.21 -10.22
CA ASN A 293 -28.91 10.05 -9.96
C ASN A 293 -29.47 11.32 -9.31
N PRO A 294 -30.54 11.91 -9.86
CA PRO A 294 -31.11 13.14 -9.29
C PRO A 294 -31.82 12.97 -7.95
N SER A 295 -32.27 11.76 -7.59
CA SER A 295 -33.06 11.55 -6.36
C SER A 295 -32.20 11.39 -5.10
N ASP A 296 -31.01 10.81 -5.22
CA ASP A 296 -30.12 10.52 -4.09
C ASP A 296 -28.69 11.01 -4.31
N PHE A 297 -28.41 11.63 -5.45
CA PHE A 297 -27.09 12.12 -5.83
C PHE A 297 -26.04 11.01 -6.01
N ASP A 298 -26.41 9.73 -6.14
CA ASP A 298 -25.46 8.63 -6.34
C ASP A 298 -24.84 8.62 -7.74
N VAL A 299 -23.57 8.25 -7.86
CA VAL A 299 -22.89 8.15 -9.17
C VAL A 299 -23.18 6.80 -9.82
N HIS A 300 -23.96 6.80 -10.89
CA HIS A 300 -24.19 5.61 -11.71
C HIS A 300 -23.01 5.29 -12.63
N ARG A 301 -22.34 6.32 -13.15
CA ARG A 301 -21.28 6.13 -14.15
C ARG A 301 -20.30 7.29 -14.20
N THR A 302 -19.03 6.99 -14.45
CA THR A 302 -18.03 8.00 -14.81
C THR A 302 -17.31 7.65 -16.11
N ARG A 303 -16.92 8.68 -16.85
CA ARG A 303 -16.10 8.57 -18.05
C ARG A 303 -14.92 9.52 -17.95
N LYS A 304 -13.72 9.02 -18.25
CA LYS A 304 -12.49 9.81 -18.25
C LYS A 304 -11.78 9.68 -19.58
N GLN A 305 -11.49 10.80 -20.22
CA GLN A 305 -10.63 10.87 -21.39
C GLN A 305 -9.39 11.68 -21.05
N MET A 306 -8.22 11.05 -21.14
CA MET A 306 -6.95 11.66 -20.79
C MET A 306 -6.03 11.69 -22.01
N ARG A 307 -5.65 12.89 -22.41
CA ARG A 307 -4.58 13.12 -23.39
C ARG A 307 -3.36 13.69 -22.68
N GLU A 308 -2.21 13.06 -22.88
CA GLU A 308 -0.91 13.53 -22.42
C GLU A 308 0.10 13.41 -23.55
N ARG A 309 0.47 14.53 -24.17
CA ARG A 309 1.31 14.56 -25.38
C ARG A 309 0.74 13.60 -26.45
N ARG A 310 1.45 12.50 -26.74
CA ARG A 310 1.05 11.46 -27.70
C ARG A 310 0.17 10.36 -27.09
N ARG A 311 0.08 10.27 -25.76
CA ARG A 311 -0.67 9.24 -25.05
C ARG A 311 -2.15 9.63 -24.94
N ARG A 312 -3.03 8.66 -25.17
CA ARG A 312 -4.48 8.80 -25.11
C ARG A 312 -5.02 7.63 -24.29
N LYS A 313 -5.68 7.92 -23.18
CA LYS A 313 -6.31 6.91 -22.33
C LYS A 313 -7.79 7.22 -22.19
N PHE A 314 -8.57 6.14 -22.06
CA PHE A 314 -9.98 6.19 -21.78
C PHE A 314 -10.27 5.27 -20.60
N GLU A 315 -11.06 5.75 -19.64
CA GLU A 315 -11.59 4.94 -18.55
C GLU A 315 -13.11 5.13 -18.47
N LEU A 316 -13.82 4.03 -18.24
CA LEU A 316 -15.25 3.99 -17.96
C LEU A 316 -15.45 3.20 -16.67
N ALA A 317 -16.14 3.80 -15.71
CA ALA A 317 -16.56 3.10 -14.50
C ALA A 317 -18.09 3.07 -14.46
N VAL A 318 -18.67 1.88 -14.33
CA VAL A 318 -20.11 1.66 -14.20
C VAL A 318 -20.37 1.10 -12.80
N PHE A 319 -21.20 1.78 -12.03
CA PHE A 319 -21.50 1.42 -10.65
C PHE A 319 -22.81 0.64 -10.61
N GLU A 320 -22.78 -0.52 -9.96
CA GLU A 320 -23.92 -1.40 -9.80
C GLU A 320 -23.90 -1.97 -8.37
N ASP A 321 -24.92 -1.61 -7.59
CA ASP A 321 -25.15 -2.01 -6.20
C ASP A 321 -23.93 -1.85 -5.29
N SER A 322 -23.10 -2.89 -5.17
CA SER A 322 -21.93 -2.93 -4.29
C SER A 322 -20.63 -3.18 -5.06
N SER A 323 -20.62 -2.86 -6.35
CA SER A 323 -19.48 -3.08 -7.22
C SER A 323 -19.34 -1.98 -8.27
N VAL A 324 -18.12 -1.84 -8.77
CA VAL A 324 -17.83 -0.98 -9.92
C VAL A 324 -17.08 -1.77 -10.98
N LEU A 325 -17.62 -1.79 -12.19
CA LEU A 325 -16.97 -2.32 -13.38
C LEU A 325 -16.13 -1.22 -14.01
N LEU A 326 -14.82 -1.39 -13.98
CA LEU A 326 -13.86 -0.48 -14.58
C LEU A 326 -13.32 -1.04 -15.89
N ILE A 327 -13.45 -0.25 -16.95
CA ILE A 327 -12.92 -0.54 -18.28
C ILE A 327 -11.87 0.51 -18.63
N LYS A 328 -10.62 0.09 -18.85
CA LYS A 328 -9.51 0.96 -19.28
C LYS A 328 -9.07 0.63 -20.69
N ARG A 329 -8.81 1.66 -21.49
CA ARG A 329 -8.27 1.53 -22.86
C ARG A 329 -7.11 2.49 -23.08
N ASP A 330 -6.01 1.96 -23.60
CA ASP A 330 -4.92 2.76 -24.17
C ASP A 330 -5.22 3.01 -25.66
N LEU A 331 -5.77 4.17 -25.95
CA LEU A 331 -6.17 4.56 -27.31
C LEU A 331 -4.96 4.86 -28.21
N THR A 332 -3.74 4.94 -27.67
CA THR A 332 -2.51 5.07 -28.47
C THR A 332 -2.10 3.74 -29.09
N LYS A 333 -2.57 2.60 -28.55
CA LYS A 333 -2.28 1.27 -29.06
C LYS A 333 -3.46 0.72 -29.85
N VAL A 334 -3.43 0.93 -31.16
CA VAL A 334 -4.46 0.40 -32.08
C VAL A 334 -4.57 -1.12 -31.92
N GLY A 335 -5.79 -1.62 -31.71
CA GLY A 335 -6.06 -3.05 -31.54
C GLY A 335 -5.79 -3.63 -30.14
N ALA A 336 -5.29 -2.83 -29.18
CA ALA A 336 -5.14 -3.29 -27.80
C ALA A 336 -6.52 -3.62 -27.18
N ARG A 337 -6.61 -4.78 -26.53
CA ARG A 337 -7.81 -5.18 -25.80
C ARG A 337 -8.03 -4.27 -24.59
N PRO A 338 -9.28 -3.93 -24.24
CA PRO A 338 -9.58 -3.23 -23.00
C PRO A 338 -9.15 -4.06 -21.79
N GLU A 339 -8.63 -3.39 -20.77
CA GLU A 339 -8.48 -3.96 -19.43
C GLU A 339 -9.81 -3.81 -18.71
N VAL A 340 -10.36 -4.91 -18.21
CA VAL A 340 -11.64 -4.93 -17.49
C VAL A 340 -11.40 -5.49 -16.11
N LYS A 341 -11.79 -4.74 -15.08
CA LYS A 341 -11.64 -5.10 -13.67
C LYS A 341 -12.90 -4.74 -12.91
N MET A 342 -13.19 -5.53 -11.89
CA MET A 342 -14.30 -5.29 -10.97
C MET A 342 -13.72 -4.99 -9.60
N TYR A 343 -14.25 -3.97 -8.94
CA TYR A 343 -13.85 -3.55 -7.60
C TYR A 343 -15.08 -3.51 -6.69
N PRO A 344 -14.92 -3.75 -5.39
CA PRO A 344 -15.99 -3.48 -4.43
C PRO A 344 -16.28 -1.98 -4.38
N SER A 345 -17.55 -1.62 -4.30
CA SER A 345 -18.03 -0.24 -4.14
C SER A 345 -19.08 -0.18 -3.02
N PRO A 346 -19.16 0.91 -2.25
CA PRO A 346 -20.35 1.17 -1.43
C PRO A 346 -21.58 1.39 -2.31
N SER A 347 -22.76 1.32 -1.71
CA SER A 347 -24.04 1.53 -2.40
C SER A 347 -24.37 2.99 -2.71
N TRP A 348 -23.55 3.91 -2.21
CA TRP A 348 -23.63 5.33 -2.53
C TRP A 348 -22.23 5.88 -2.62
N VAL A 349 -21.91 6.57 -3.72
CA VAL A 349 -20.55 7.04 -4.00
C VAL A 349 -20.57 8.32 -4.83
N GLN A 350 -19.54 9.13 -4.64
CA GLN A 350 -19.23 10.29 -5.48
C GLN A 350 -17.98 10.02 -6.31
N ASP A 351 -17.73 10.81 -7.35
CA ASP A 351 -16.41 10.93 -7.95
C ASP A 351 -15.82 12.32 -7.64
N VAL A 352 -14.64 12.62 -8.19
CA VAL A 352 -13.98 13.91 -7.95
C VAL A 352 -14.83 15.08 -8.45
N VAL A 353 -15.48 14.96 -9.60
CA VAL A 353 -16.31 16.04 -10.18
C VAL A 353 -17.64 16.13 -9.46
N SER A 354 -18.38 15.01 -9.30
CA SER A 354 -19.67 15.03 -8.60
C SER A 354 -19.50 15.45 -7.14
N GLY A 355 -18.40 15.07 -6.48
CA GLY A 355 -18.07 15.49 -5.13
C GLY A 355 -17.94 17.00 -4.96
N ILE A 356 -17.44 17.72 -5.97
CA ILE A 356 -17.40 19.19 -5.94
C ILE A 356 -18.83 19.77 -5.95
N TYR A 357 -19.72 19.24 -6.78
CA TYR A 357 -21.13 19.68 -6.81
C TYR A 357 -21.90 19.27 -5.55
N TYR A 358 -21.66 18.06 -5.05
CA TYR A 358 -22.24 17.58 -3.81
C TYR A 358 -21.87 18.50 -2.63
N LEU A 359 -20.60 18.92 -2.53
CA LEU A 359 -20.17 19.89 -1.51
C LEU A 359 -20.93 21.22 -1.57
N ARG A 360 -21.32 21.69 -2.77
CA ARG A 360 -22.14 22.91 -2.92
C ARG A 360 -23.54 22.71 -2.37
N ALA A 361 -24.10 21.51 -2.56
CA ALA A 361 -25.47 21.17 -2.16
C ALA A 361 -25.62 20.86 -0.66
N LEU A 362 -24.54 20.84 0.13
CA LEU A 362 -24.59 20.52 1.55
C LEU A 362 -24.83 21.75 2.43
N PRO A 363 -25.64 21.63 3.50
CA PRO A 363 -25.68 22.64 4.55
C PRO A 363 -24.35 22.63 5.34
N LEU A 364 -23.67 23.78 5.37
CA LEU A 364 -22.35 23.92 6.00
C LEU A 364 -22.44 24.58 7.39
N ARG A 365 -21.69 24.02 8.35
CA ARG A 365 -21.51 24.59 9.70
C ARG A 365 -20.05 24.59 10.08
N ALA A 366 -19.57 25.67 10.68
CA ALA A 366 -18.19 25.78 11.11
C ALA A 366 -17.83 24.65 12.11
N GLY A 367 -16.66 24.04 11.91
CA GLY A 367 -16.18 22.92 12.72
C GLY A 367 -16.79 21.56 12.40
N GLN A 368 -17.82 21.48 11.54
CA GLN A 368 -18.41 20.19 11.19
C GLN A 368 -17.45 19.36 10.33
N THR A 369 -17.55 18.05 10.48
CA THR A 369 -16.84 17.09 9.66
C THR A 369 -17.81 16.05 9.13
N PHE A 370 -17.69 15.70 7.87
CA PHE A 370 -18.46 14.62 7.25
C PHE A 370 -17.55 13.84 6.31
N GLU A 371 -18.02 12.68 5.89
CA GLU A 371 -17.27 11.74 5.08
C GLU A 371 -18.03 11.44 3.81
N ILE A 372 -17.32 11.49 2.68
CA ILE A 372 -17.85 11.19 1.36
C ILE A 372 -17.04 10.01 0.79
N PRO A 373 -17.66 8.85 0.50
CA PRO A 373 -17.02 7.85 -0.35
C PRO A 373 -16.81 8.43 -1.75
N VAL A 374 -15.56 8.56 -2.17
CA VAL A 374 -15.16 9.06 -3.49
C VAL A 374 -14.47 7.94 -4.26
N SER A 375 -15.04 7.56 -5.39
CA SER A 375 -14.41 6.61 -6.32
C SER A 375 -13.52 7.32 -7.33
N ASP A 376 -12.29 6.82 -7.47
CA ASP A 376 -11.41 7.19 -8.55
C ASP A 376 -10.81 5.93 -9.18
N SER A 377 -11.05 5.76 -10.49
CA SER A 377 -10.41 4.70 -11.27
C SER A 377 -10.70 3.29 -10.70
N GLY A 378 -11.93 3.09 -10.21
CA GLY A 378 -12.44 1.83 -9.64
C GLY A 378 -12.16 1.65 -8.15
N GLU A 379 -11.23 2.39 -7.56
CA GLU A 379 -10.96 2.34 -6.13
C GLU A 379 -11.82 3.37 -5.39
N THR A 380 -12.26 3.03 -4.17
CA THR A 380 -13.08 3.93 -3.34
C THR A 380 -12.29 4.41 -2.15
N PHE A 381 -12.35 5.71 -1.90
CA PHE A 381 -11.67 6.39 -0.82
C PHE A 381 -12.69 7.12 0.05
N HIS A 382 -12.69 6.87 1.35
CA HIS A 382 -13.54 7.59 2.30
C HIS A 382 -12.90 8.93 2.64
N VAL A 383 -13.33 9.99 1.95
CA VAL A 383 -12.76 11.33 2.08
C VAL A 383 -13.44 12.08 3.21
N THR A 384 -12.73 12.28 4.31
CA THR A 384 -13.17 13.20 5.36
C THR A 384 -13.02 14.64 4.92
N VAL A 385 -14.09 15.43 4.97
CA VAL A 385 -14.09 16.86 4.69
C VAL A 385 -14.33 17.62 5.99
N LYS A 386 -13.41 18.54 6.31
CA LYS A 386 -13.54 19.44 7.46
C LYS A 386 -14.04 20.81 6.99
N VAL A 387 -15.15 21.28 7.54
CA VAL A 387 -15.60 22.66 7.36
C VAL A 387 -14.89 23.52 8.39
N VAL A 388 -13.83 24.22 7.99
CA VAL A 388 -12.98 24.92 8.96
C VAL A 388 -13.67 26.17 9.50
N GLY A 389 -14.38 26.91 8.65
CA GLY A 389 -15.10 28.12 9.05
C GLY A 389 -15.40 29.03 7.86
N ARG A 390 -15.87 30.24 8.18
CA ARG A 390 -16.14 31.31 7.21
C ARG A 390 -14.97 32.30 7.22
N GLU A 391 -14.56 32.75 6.05
CA GLU A 391 -13.59 33.84 5.90
C GLU A 391 -13.87 34.66 4.63
N SER A 392 -13.49 35.93 4.65
CA SER A 392 -13.62 36.80 3.47
C SER A 392 -12.50 36.50 2.47
N LEU A 393 -12.88 36.23 1.22
CA LEU A 393 -11.98 35.86 0.13
C LEU A 393 -12.05 36.86 -1.02
N LYS A 394 -10.92 37.50 -1.31
CA LYS A 394 -10.75 38.33 -2.51
C LYS A 394 -10.44 37.46 -3.73
N THR A 395 -11.26 37.59 -4.77
CA THR A 395 -11.15 36.89 -6.05
C THR A 395 -11.03 37.89 -7.22
N ARG A 396 -11.00 37.39 -8.46
CA ARG A 396 -11.07 38.25 -9.65
C ARG A 396 -12.48 38.77 -9.93
N LEU A 397 -13.50 38.07 -9.43
CA LEU A 397 -14.91 38.41 -9.63
C LEU A 397 -15.46 39.33 -8.53
N GLY A 398 -14.70 39.55 -7.46
CA GLY A 398 -15.13 40.35 -6.32
C GLY A 398 -14.62 39.80 -5.00
N THR A 399 -15.14 40.35 -3.90
CA THR A 399 -14.89 39.84 -2.55
C THR A 399 -16.13 39.07 -2.11
N PHE A 400 -15.93 37.87 -1.59
CA PHE A 400 -17.00 36.97 -1.16
C PHE A 400 -16.76 36.56 0.28
N ASP A 401 -17.82 36.41 1.07
CA ASP A 401 -17.75 35.54 2.23
C ASP A 401 -17.73 34.09 1.75
N ALA A 402 -16.84 33.28 2.31
CA ALA A 402 -16.61 31.93 1.82
C ALA A 402 -16.40 30.92 2.95
N TRP A 403 -16.98 29.73 2.78
CA TRP A 403 -16.66 28.56 3.58
C TRP A 403 -15.32 27.98 3.15
N ARG A 404 -14.37 27.86 4.09
CA ARG A 404 -13.12 27.13 3.87
C ARG A 404 -13.29 25.67 4.28
N LEU A 405 -13.15 24.78 3.30
CA LEU A 405 -13.20 23.34 3.44
C LEU A 405 -11.80 22.73 3.30
N GLU A 406 -11.49 21.74 4.11
CA GLU A 406 -10.25 20.95 4.03
C GLU A 406 -10.60 19.47 3.79
N PRO A 407 -10.62 19.01 2.53
CA PRO A 407 -10.75 17.60 2.20
C PRO A 407 -9.42 16.86 2.49
N LEU A 408 -9.50 15.82 3.31
CA LEU A 408 -8.34 15.03 3.73
C LEU A 408 -7.95 13.96 2.71
N ILE A 409 -7.50 14.40 1.52
CA ILE A 409 -7.18 13.53 0.39
C ILE A 409 -5.72 13.10 0.28
N PHE A 410 -4.81 13.69 1.07
CA PHE A 410 -3.38 13.39 1.05
C PHE A 410 -2.98 12.44 2.18
N GLY A 411 -2.19 11.42 1.86
CA GLY A 411 -1.62 10.46 2.82
C GLY A 411 -1.61 9.01 2.32
N GLU A 412 -1.02 8.10 3.10
CA GLU A 412 -1.10 6.66 2.81
C GLU A 412 -2.55 6.19 2.89
N GLY A 413 -3.00 5.37 1.92
CA GLY A 413 -4.39 4.90 1.84
C GLY A 413 -5.43 5.94 1.44
N ARG A 414 -5.01 7.17 1.08
CA ARG A 414 -5.92 8.23 0.61
C ARG A 414 -5.78 8.44 -0.89
N LEU A 415 -6.73 9.17 -1.47
CA LEU A 415 -6.83 9.45 -2.91
C LEU A 415 -5.51 9.92 -3.53
N ILE A 416 -4.71 10.71 -2.80
CA ILE A 416 -3.37 11.12 -3.21
C ILE A 416 -2.33 10.57 -2.24
N HIS A 417 -1.59 9.54 -2.69
CA HIS A 417 -0.54 8.84 -1.94
C HIS A 417 0.77 9.64 -1.79
N GLN A 418 0.67 10.89 -1.36
CA GLN A 418 1.81 11.73 -0.99
C GLN A 418 1.41 12.70 0.10
N ASN A 419 2.40 13.32 0.74
CA ASN A 419 2.12 14.39 1.71
C ASN A 419 1.70 15.67 0.97
N GLY A 420 0.67 16.31 1.49
CA GLY A 420 0.15 17.56 0.97
C GLY A 420 -1.09 18.01 1.74
N ARG A 421 -1.68 19.09 1.27
CA ARG A 421 -2.90 19.69 1.80
C ARG A 421 -3.71 20.27 0.65
N MET A 422 -5.03 20.19 0.76
CA MET A 422 -5.95 20.87 -0.12
C MET A 422 -6.93 21.69 0.70
N ASP A 423 -7.16 22.93 0.28
CA ASP A 423 -8.23 23.78 0.78
C ASP A 423 -9.14 24.16 -0.39
N ILE A 424 -10.45 24.16 -0.17
CA ILE A 424 -11.48 24.62 -1.11
C ILE A 424 -12.24 25.75 -0.43
N TRP A 425 -12.48 26.84 -1.16
CA TRP A 425 -13.34 27.93 -0.74
C TRP A 425 -14.61 27.90 -1.56
N LEU A 426 -15.76 27.73 -0.90
CA LEU A 426 -17.08 27.83 -1.50
C LEU A 426 -17.71 29.16 -1.11
N ALA A 427 -18.32 29.87 -2.06
CA ALA A 427 -19.06 31.09 -1.78
C ALA A 427 -20.18 30.83 -0.76
N ASP A 428 -20.43 31.83 0.08
CA ASP A 428 -21.47 31.80 1.10
C ASP A 428 -22.71 32.61 0.70
N ASP A 429 -23.15 32.35 -0.51
CA ASP A 429 -24.34 32.90 -1.15
C ASP A 429 -25.18 31.76 -1.75
N ASP A 430 -26.21 32.13 -2.50
CA ASP A 430 -27.15 31.18 -3.10
C ASP A 430 -26.50 30.34 -4.22
N HIS A 431 -25.46 30.85 -4.89
CA HIS A 431 -24.77 30.15 -5.98
C HIS A 431 -23.76 29.11 -5.46
N ARG A 432 -23.24 29.28 -4.24
CA ARG A 432 -22.25 28.37 -3.62
C ARG A 432 -21.05 28.08 -4.52
N TRP A 433 -20.63 29.01 -5.38
CA TRP A 433 -19.57 28.75 -6.35
C TRP A 433 -18.27 28.31 -5.64
N PRO A 434 -17.59 27.25 -6.12
CA PRO A 434 -16.22 27.01 -5.71
C PRO A 434 -15.37 28.16 -6.23
N LEU A 435 -14.94 29.04 -5.35
CA LEU A 435 -14.21 30.26 -5.67
C LEU A 435 -12.72 29.99 -5.89
N ARG A 436 -12.16 29.10 -5.06
CA ARG A 436 -10.74 28.76 -5.08
C ARG A 436 -10.53 27.35 -4.60
N ALA A 437 -9.59 26.64 -5.22
CA ALA A 437 -8.93 25.48 -4.63
C ALA A 437 -7.43 25.75 -4.53
N ARG A 438 -6.83 25.40 -3.39
CA ARG A 438 -5.39 25.52 -3.17
C ARG A 438 -4.83 24.16 -2.77
N VAL A 439 -3.91 23.66 -3.59
CA VAL A 439 -3.24 22.38 -3.38
C VAL A 439 -1.77 22.65 -3.07
N GLN A 440 -1.33 22.25 -1.88
CA GLN A 440 0.03 22.41 -1.38
C GLN A 440 0.69 21.03 -1.27
N GLY A 441 1.84 20.85 -1.91
CA GLY A 441 2.59 19.61 -1.82
C GLY A 441 4.09 19.84 -1.85
N LYS A 442 4.86 18.74 -1.81
CA LYS A 442 6.34 18.78 -1.86
C LYS A 442 6.88 19.54 -3.08
N PHE A 443 6.13 19.54 -4.18
CA PHE A 443 6.56 20.12 -5.44
C PHE A 443 6.07 21.55 -5.68
N GLY A 444 5.42 22.21 -4.72
CA GLY A 444 4.95 23.59 -4.84
C GLY A 444 3.46 23.73 -4.50
N THR A 445 2.92 24.91 -4.79
CA THR A 445 1.50 25.21 -4.59
C THR A 445 0.82 25.41 -5.94
N ALA A 446 -0.29 24.72 -6.16
CA ALA A 446 -1.23 25.03 -7.23
C ALA A 446 -2.43 25.78 -6.64
N THR A 447 -2.74 26.94 -7.19
CA THR A 447 -3.95 27.71 -6.87
C THR A 447 -4.84 27.74 -8.10
N ILE A 448 -6.09 27.32 -7.94
CA ILE A 448 -7.10 27.23 -8.99
C ILE A 448 -8.16 28.24 -8.61
N ASP A 449 -8.25 29.34 -9.36
CA ASP A 449 -9.14 30.46 -9.08
C ASP A 449 -10.31 30.47 -10.07
N LEU A 450 -11.53 30.68 -9.59
CA LEU A 450 -12.66 31.00 -10.45
C LEU A 450 -12.42 32.35 -11.14
N VAL A 451 -12.56 32.36 -12.47
CA VAL A 451 -12.32 33.55 -13.29
C VAL A 451 -13.54 33.96 -14.12
N ALA A 452 -14.50 33.07 -14.32
CA ALA A 452 -15.80 33.39 -14.90
C ALA A 452 -16.83 32.34 -14.46
N ALA A 453 -18.07 32.79 -14.24
CA ALA A 453 -19.23 31.93 -14.06
C ALA A 453 -20.28 32.38 -15.10
N HIS A 454 -20.82 31.44 -15.85
CA HIS A 454 -21.89 31.69 -16.81
C HIS A 454 -23.09 30.86 -16.38
N GLU A 455 -24.19 31.53 -16.13
CA GLU A 455 -25.48 30.91 -15.88
C GLU A 455 -26.24 30.77 -17.21
N PRO A 456 -27.18 29.82 -17.31
CA PRO A 456 -28.09 29.77 -18.45
C PRO A 456 -28.79 31.12 -18.62
N ALA A 457 -28.96 31.56 -19.88
CA ALA A 457 -29.81 32.70 -20.17
C ALA A 457 -31.27 32.27 -19.94
N ASN A 458 -31.93 32.88 -18.95
CA ASN A 458 -33.36 32.71 -18.69
C ASN A 458 -34.23 33.02 -19.92
#